data_AF-A0A967WKR7-F1
#
_entry.id   AF-A0A967WKR7-F1
#
_cell.length_a   1.000
_cell.length_b   1.000
_cell.length_c   1.000
_cell.angle_alpha   90.00
_cell.angle_beta   90.00
_cell.angle_gamma   90.00
#
_symmetry.space_group_name_H-M   'P 1'
#
loop_
_entity.id
_entity.type
_entity.pdbx_description
1 polymer ?
#
loop_
_entity_poly.entity_id
_entity_poly.type
_entity_poly.pdbx_seq_one_letter_code
_entity_poly.pdbx_strand_id
1 'polypeptide(L)'
;SALDTDPVWSPDGRQLAFASTRDRNYEIYVMDSDGGNVRRLTDHPAVDASPVWAPDGTRIAFVSLRDGNAEVYAIDADGSALERLTKNRYDDFEIDWSPDGTRIAVATQVGGYANIYVMKVGDSGRQQLTETEAHDAFPRWSPEGAPGGEQIAFISNREGEDNWEIYLMDADGSNQTRLTFADAVDGPPGWSPDGTQLVFESMRDGNFEIYVMDTDGGNVRRLTDNSAADKWPVWSPAGRTSPGTVFSLEDSERSFDPAETFQAGLGDLDGDGDIDLIVGSLMGSASILPWMSEGPKAATRSVICLAVRKRVQ
;
A
#
# COMPACT_ATOMS: atom_id res chain seq x y z
N SER A 1 -8.93 22.74 3.59
CA SER A 1 -7.68 21.98 3.37
C SER A 1 -7.99 20.82 2.45
N ALA A 2 -7.06 20.46 1.56
CA ALA A 2 -7.13 19.22 0.81
C ALA A 2 -6.44 18.11 1.61
N LEU A 3 -6.86 16.87 1.38
CA LEU A 3 -6.22 15.65 1.84
C LEU A 3 -5.53 14.99 0.65
N ASP A 4 -4.29 14.55 0.85
CA ASP A 4 -3.49 13.78 -0.11
C ASP A 4 -3.20 12.41 0.53
N THR A 5 -3.61 11.31 -0.10
CA THR A 5 -3.57 9.94 0.45
C THR A 5 -2.93 8.96 -0.53
N ASP A 6 -2.60 7.76 -0.02
CA ASP A 6 -2.23 6.57 -0.80
C ASP A 6 -1.11 6.80 -1.84
N PRO A 7 0.04 7.36 -1.43
CA PRO A 7 1.16 7.60 -2.33
C PRO A 7 1.82 6.28 -2.76
N VAL A 8 2.09 6.15 -4.06
CA VAL A 8 2.79 5.00 -4.64
C VAL A 8 3.84 5.43 -5.66
N TRP A 9 5.05 4.88 -5.54
CA TRP A 9 6.14 5.12 -6.49
C TRP A 9 5.89 4.42 -7.82
N SER A 10 6.27 5.07 -8.92
CA SER A 10 6.43 4.39 -10.19
C SER A 10 7.54 3.34 -10.10
N PRO A 11 7.51 2.26 -10.90
CA PRO A 11 8.51 1.19 -10.83
C PRO A 11 9.95 1.67 -11.03
N ASP A 12 10.14 2.75 -11.79
CA ASP A 12 11.43 3.38 -12.04
C ASP A 12 11.81 4.46 -11.01
N GLY A 13 10.96 4.70 -10.01
CA GLY A 13 11.15 5.70 -8.95
C GLY A 13 11.14 7.15 -9.42
N ARG A 14 10.68 7.44 -10.65
CA ARG A 14 10.72 8.80 -11.21
C ARG A 14 9.46 9.61 -10.93
N GLN A 15 8.36 8.95 -10.60
CA GLN A 15 7.08 9.59 -10.36
C GLN A 15 6.39 8.99 -9.13
N LEU A 16 5.48 9.77 -8.57
CA LEU A 16 4.57 9.34 -7.51
C LEU A 16 3.14 9.50 -8.01
N ALA A 17 2.31 8.46 -7.86
CA ALA A 17 0.86 8.59 -7.98
C ALA A 17 0.23 8.64 -6.58
N PHE A 18 -0.86 9.39 -6.42
CA PHE A 18 -1.53 9.56 -5.13
C PHE A 18 -2.97 10.06 -5.34
N ALA A 19 -3.84 9.87 -4.35
CA ALA A 19 -5.20 10.39 -4.38
C ALA A 19 -5.29 11.74 -3.66
N SER A 20 -6.11 12.68 -4.15
CA SER A 20 -6.25 14.00 -3.53
C SER A 20 -7.66 14.56 -3.62
N THR A 21 -8.11 15.24 -2.55
CA THR A 21 -9.40 15.95 -2.49
C THR A 21 -9.33 17.42 -2.92
N ARG A 22 -8.19 17.86 -3.47
CA ARG A 22 -7.97 19.28 -3.85
C ARG A 22 -8.99 19.81 -4.86
N ASP A 23 -9.64 18.92 -5.61
CA ASP A 23 -10.68 19.25 -6.58
C ASP A 23 -12.08 18.76 -6.19
N ARG A 24 -12.38 18.81 -4.86
CA ARG A 24 -13.68 18.58 -4.18
C ARG A 24 -13.99 17.15 -3.79
N ASN A 25 -13.53 16.18 -4.56
CA ASN A 25 -13.59 14.74 -4.29
C ASN A 25 -12.20 14.12 -4.49
N TYR A 26 -12.03 12.88 -4.06
CA TYR A 26 -10.80 12.11 -4.31
C TYR A 26 -10.63 11.84 -5.79
N GLU A 27 -9.47 12.23 -6.30
CA GLU A 27 -9.04 12.08 -7.68
C GLU A 27 -7.58 11.65 -7.70
N ILE A 28 -7.17 10.93 -8.74
CA ILE A 28 -5.80 10.46 -8.90
C ILE A 28 -4.94 11.54 -9.51
N TYR A 29 -3.75 11.74 -8.93
CA TYR A 29 -2.72 12.64 -9.38
C TYR A 29 -1.42 11.89 -9.61
N VAL A 30 -0.58 12.49 -10.45
CA VAL A 30 0.83 12.13 -10.58
C VAL A 30 1.68 13.38 -10.38
N MET A 31 2.85 13.19 -9.79
CA MET A 31 3.93 14.18 -9.73
C MET A 31 5.27 13.53 -9.98
N ASP A 32 6.29 14.33 -10.31
CA ASP A 32 7.65 13.84 -10.39
C ASP A 32 8.23 13.55 -9.00
N SER A 33 9.30 12.75 -8.95
CA SER A 33 9.96 12.33 -7.72
C SER A 33 10.54 13.48 -6.89
N ASP A 34 10.63 14.68 -7.45
CA ASP A 34 11.09 15.90 -6.78
C ASP A 34 9.93 16.81 -6.31
N GLY A 35 8.68 16.34 -6.46
CA GLY A 35 7.46 17.09 -6.14
C GLY A 35 7.01 18.06 -7.23
N GLY A 36 7.75 18.16 -8.34
CA GLY A 36 7.40 18.95 -9.50
C GLY A 36 6.27 18.34 -10.34
N ASN A 37 5.79 19.12 -11.31
CA ASN A 37 4.88 18.66 -12.37
C ASN A 37 3.61 17.91 -11.90
N VAL A 38 3.06 18.32 -10.75
CA VAL A 38 1.79 17.78 -10.23
C VAL A 38 0.68 17.97 -11.26
N ARG A 39 0.02 16.88 -11.65
CA ARG A 39 -1.12 16.89 -12.59
C ARG A 39 -2.19 15.88 -12.20
N ARG A 40 -3.45 16.24 -12.47
CA ARG A 40 -4.63 15.40 -12.27
C ARG A 40 -4.78 14.41 -13.42
N LEU A 41 -5.06 13.14 -13.11
CA LEU A 41 -5.30 12.08 -14.09
C LEU A 41 -6.78 11.79 -14.29
N THR A 42 -7.58 11.87 -13.23
CA THR A 42 -9.01 11.55 -13.27
C THR A 42 -9.86 12.79 -13.02
N ASP A 43 -11.04 12.87 -13.63
CA ASP A 43 -12.02 13.92 -13.35
C ASP A 43 -13.44 13.35 -13.42
N HIS A 44 -13.97 12.95 -12.27
CA HIS A 44 -15.30 12.36 -12.18
C HIS A 44 -15.96 12.73 -10.83
N PRO A 45 -17.28 12.98 -10.74
CA PRO A 45 -17.93 13.30 -9.45
C PRO A 45 -17.88 12.20 -8.36
N ALA A 46 -17.36 11.03 -8.68
CA ALA A 46 -17.26 9.88 -7.76
C ALA A 46 -15.85 9.81 -7.18
N VAL A 47 -15.67 9.04 -6.11
CA VAL A 47 -14.35 8.83 -5.51
C VAL A 47 -13.49 7.96 -6.44
N ASP A 48 -12.29 8.44 -6.72
CA ASP A 48 -11.19 7.67 -7.31
C ASP A 48 -10.01 7.63 -6.30
N ALA A 49 -9.62 6.44 -5.84
CA ALA A 49 -8.66 6.26 -4.74
C ALA A 49 -7.79 5.00 -4.91
N SER A 50 -6.85 4.77 -3.99
CA SER A 50 -5.95 3.60 -3.96
C SER A 50 -5.22 3.34 -5.28
N PRO A 51 -4.45 4.32 -5.81
CA PRO A 51 -3.70 4.12 -7.05
C PRO A 51 -2.57 3.10 -6.87
N VAL A 52 -2.31 2.30 -7.90
CA VAL A 52 -1.15 1.41 -8.01
C VAL A 52 -0.60 1.41 -9.43
N TRP A 53 0.72 1.54 -9.57
CA TRP A 53 1.37 1.50 -10.87
C TRP A 53 1.40 0.07 -11.43
N ALA A 54 1.16 -0.06 -12.73
CA ALA A 54 1.51 -1.29 -13.45
C ALA A 54 3.05 -1.47 -13.44
N PRO A 55 3.57 -2.71 -13.47
CA PRO A 55 5.01 -2.98 -13.37
C PRO A 55 5.84 -2.36 -14.50
N ASP A 56 5.24 -2.14 -15.66
CA ASP A 56 5.88 -1.49 -16.80
C ASP A 56 5.90 0.05 -16.71
N GLY A 57 5.27 0.63 -15.68
CA GLY A 57 5.16 2.07 -15.47
C GLY A 57 4.30 2.80 -16.49
N THR A 58 3.56 2.10 -17.35
CA THR A 58 2.77 2.72 -18.42
C THR A 58 1.37 3.10 -17.99
N ARG A 59 0.81 2.38 -17.01
CA ARG A 59 -0.56 2.53 -16.52
C ARG A 59 -0.62 2.61 -15.01
N ILE A 60 -1.69 3.20 -14.51
CA ILE A 60 -2.05 3.26 -13.10
C ILE A 60 -3.43 2.62 -12.96
N ALA A 61 -3.55 1.59 -12.13
CA ALA A 61 -4.85 1.09 -11.68
C ALA A 61 -5.30 1.84 -10.43
N PHE A 62 -6.61 1.97 -10.24
CA PHE A 62 -7.21 2.63 -9.08
C PHE A 62 -8.63 2.13 -8.85
N VAL A 63 -9.14 2.30 -7.63
CA VAL A 63 -10.54 2.00 -7.30
C VAL A 63 -11.41 3.21 -7.61
N SER A 64 -12.54 2.98 -8.28
CA SER A 64 -13.55 4.01 -8.55
C SER A 64 -14.95 3.58 -8.11
N LEU A 65 -15.71 4.52 -7.54
CA LEU A 65 -17.12 4.33 -7.19
C LEU A 65 -18.09 4.78 -8.30
N ARG A 66 -17.60 5.06 -9.52
CA ARG A 66 -18.39 5.73 -10.56
C ARG A 66 -19.58 4.94 -11.10
N ASP A 67 -19.61 3.63 -10.87
CA ASP A 67 -20.68 2.74 -11.35
C ASP A 67 -21.68 2.32 -10.26
N GLY A 68 -21.58 2.91 -9.07
CA GLY A 68 -22.48 2.64 -7.94
C GLY A 68 -22.01 1.51 -7.01
N ASN A 69 -20.90 0.85 -7.33
CA ASN A 69 -20.12 -0.07 -6.48
C ASN A 69 -18.62 0.20 -6.72
N ALA A 70 -17.76 -0.30 -5.82
CA ALA A 70 -16.31 -0.16 -5.97
C ALA A 70 -15.76 -1.10 -7.05
N GLU A 71 -15.08 -0.53 -8.04
CA GLU A 71 -14.57 -1.23 -9.20
C GLU A 71 -13.17 -0.73 -9.57
N VAL A 72 -12.36 -1.60 -10.16
CA VAL A 72 -11.00 -1.30 -10.59
C VAL A 72 -11.01 -0.70 -11.99
N TYR A 73 -10.35 0.43 -12.13
CA TYR A 73 -10.06 1.10 -13.39
C TYR A 73 -8.56 1.13 -13.63
N ALA A 74 -8.17 1.30 -14.89
CA ALA A 74 -6.82 1.64 -15.28
C ALA A 74 -6.82 2.86 -16.20
N ILE A 75 -5.78 3.69 -16.09
CA ILE A 75 -5.54 4.85 -16.94
C ILE A 75 -4.07 4.86 -17.35
N ASP A 76 -3.79 5.30 -18.57
CA ASP A 76 -2.40 5.52 -18.98
C ASP A 76 -1.79 6.61 -18.11
N ALA A 77 -0.48 6.52 -17.87
CA ALA A 77 0.22 7.47 -17.02
C ALA A 77 0.02 8.91 -17.51
N ASP A 78 -0.15 9.15 -18.81
CA ASP A 78 -0.42 10.47 -19.38
C ASP A 78 -1.86 11.00 -19.18
N GLY A 79 -2.74 10.19 -18.58
CA GLY A 79 -4.16 10.49 -18.35
C GLY A 79 -5.10 10.04 -19.47
N SER A 80 -4.59 9.34 -20.49
CA SER A 80 -5.40 8.80 -21.58
C SER A 80 -5.84 7.34 -21.34
N ALA A 81 -6.55 6.76 -22.31
CA ALA A 81 -6.96 5.35 -22.34
C ALA A 81 -7.64 4.79 -21.06
N LEU A 82 -8.44 5.61 -20.37
CA LEU A 82 -9.22 5.18 -19.22
C LEU A 82 -10.11 3.96 -19.55
N GLU A 83 -9.90 2.87 -18.82
CA GLU A 83 -10.57 1.58 -18.99
C GLU A 83 -11.05 1.04 -17.64
N ARG A 84 -12.22 0.37 -17.63
CA ARG A 84 -12.72 -0.37 -16.46
C ARG A 84 -12.22 -1.82 -16.54
N LEU A 85 -11.46 -2.28 -15.54
CA LEU A 85 -10.86 -3.62 -15.51
C LEU A 85 -11.77 -4.68 -14.88
N THR A 86 -12.52 -4.34 -13.83
CA THR A 86 -13.48 -5.24 -13.21
C THR A 86 -14.89 -4.94 -13.68
N LYS A 87 -15.77 -5.94 -13.72
CA LYS A 87 -17.19 -5.69 -13.98
C LYS A 87 -18.05 -6.69 -13.24
N ASN A 88 -18.37 -6.40 -11.99
CA ASN A 88 -19.25 -7.28 -11.23
C ASN A 88 -20.21 -6.50 -10.33
N ARG A 89 -20.87 -7.20 -9.39
CA ARG A 89 -21.90 -6.63 -8.50
C ARG A 89 -21.41 -6.47 -7.07
N TYR A 90 -20.17 -6.85 -6.82
CA TYR A 90 -19.50 -6.84 -5.54
C TYR A 90 -18.55 -5.66 -5.53
N ASP A 91 -18.13 -5.26 -4.33
CA ASP A 91 -17.14 -4.22 -4.19
C ASP A 91 -15.74 -4.84 -4.28
N ASP A 92 -14.94 -4.34 -5.22
CA ASP A 92 -13.54 -4.68 -5.40
C ASP A 92 -12.66 -3.57 -4.82
N PHE A 93 -11.80 -3.95 -3.89
CA PHE A 93 -10.88 -3.06 -3.19
C PHE A 93 -9.46 -3.60 -3.25
N GLU A 94 -8.50 -2.75 -2.86
CA GLU A 94 -7.09 -3.10 -2.67
C GLU A 94 -6.49 -3.92 -3.82
N ILE A 95 -5.87 -3.21 -4.76
CA ILE A 95 -5.37 -3.80 -6.00
C ILE A 95 -3.86 -4.00 -5.88
N ASP A 96 -3.35 -5.09 -6.42
CA ASP A 96 -1.93 -5.19 -6.75
C ASP A 96 -1.70 -5.93 -8.06
N TRP A 97 -0.71 -5.49 -8.82
CA TRP A 97 -0.39 -6.08 -10.13
C TRP A 97 0.52 -7.29 -9.95
N SER A 98 0.28 -8.35 -10.74
CA SER A 98 1.30 -9.38 -10.89
C SER A 98 2.55 -8.77 -11.54
N PRO A 99 3.77 -9.27 -11.24
CA PRO A 99 5.02 -8.65 -11.71
C PRO A 99 5.14 -8.56 -13.24
N ASP A 100 4.49 -9.48 -13.95
CA ASP A 100 4.43 -9.52 -15.41
C ASP A 100 3.37 -8.57 -16.01
N GLY A 101 2.57 -7.89 -15.18
CA GLY A 101 1.50 -6.97 -15.58
C GLY A 101 0.28 -7.64 -16.23
N THR A 102 0.18 -8.98 -16.21
CA THR A 102 -0.91 -9.69 -16.90
C THR A 102 -2.13 -9.95 -16.02
N ARG A 103 -1.97 -9.87 -14.70
CA ARG A 103 -3.02 -10.11 -13.71
C ARG A 103 -3.05 -9.01 -12.66
N ILE A 104 -4.19 -8.92 -11.99
CA ILE A 104 -4.38 -8.13 -10.78
C ILE A 104 -4.91 -9.03 -9.67
N ALA A 105 -4.39 -8.88 -8.46
CA ALA A 105 -5.03 -9.38 -7.26
C ALA A 105 -5.90 -8.28 -6.64
N VAL A 106 -7.06 -8.66 -6.14
CA VAL A 106 -8.03 -7.75 -5.50
C VAL A 106 -8.64 -8.41 -4.28
N ALA A 107 -9.07 -7.59 -3.32
CA ALA A 107 -9.96 -8.02 -2.24
C ALA A 107 -11.42 -7.74 -2.66
N THR A 108 -12.20 -8.79 -2.93
CA THR A 108 -13.61 -8.65 -3.31
C THR A 108 -14.50 -9.02 -2.13
N GLN A 109 -15.46 -8.15 -1.77
CA GLN A 109 -16.42 -8.44 -0.70
C GLN A 109 -17.61 -9.25 -1.21
N VAL A 110 -17.69 -10.52 -0.82
CA VAL A 110 -18.78 -11.44 -1.19
C VAL A 110 -19.41 -12.02 0.08
N GLY A 111 -20.70 -11.75 0.30
CA GLY A 111 -21.44 -12.36 1.41
C GLY A 111 -21.06 -11.86 2.81
N GLY A 112 -20.47 -10.66 2.90
CA GLY A 112 -20.08 -10.01 4.16
C GLY A 112 -18.57 -9.99 4.40
N TYR A 113 -17.86 -10.99 3.87
CA TYR A 113 -16.41 -11.12 4.03
C TYR A 113 -15.67 -10.77 2.74
N ALA A 114 -14.49 -10.16 2.88
CA ALA A 114 -13.58 -9.92 1.78
C ALA A 114 -12.69 -11.15 1.57
N ASN A 115 -12.55 -11.60 0.33
CA ASN A 115 -11.64 -12.69 -0.03
C ASN A 115 -10.72 -12.21 -1.17
N ILE A 116 -9.57 -12.85 -1.32
CA ILE A 116 -8.62 -12.52 -2.38
C ILE A 116 -9.01 -13.21 -3.68
N TYR A 117 -9.10 -12.42 -4.75
CA TYR A 117 -9.32 -12.89 -6.11
C TYR A 117 -8.17 -12.45 -7.01
N VAL A 118 -7.86 -13.27 -8.01
CA VAL A 118 -6.96 -12.91 -9.11
C VAL A 118 -7.74 -12.87 -10.42
N MET A 119 -7.49 -11.83 -11.20
CA MET A 119 -8.15 -11.58 -12.48
C MET A 119 -7.11 -11.28 -13.54
N LYS A 120 -7.37 -11.77 -14.76
CA LYS A 120 -6.54 -11.45 -15.91
C LYS A 120 -6.98 -10.11 -16.51
N VAL A 121 -6.02 -9.26 -16.83
CA VAL A 121 -6.28 -7.93 -17.41
C VAL A 121 -6.97 -8.09 -18.77
N GLY A 122 -8.10 -7.38 -18.96
CA GLY A 122 -8.90 -7.45 -20.19
C GLY A 122 -9.77 -8.70 -20.32
N ASP A 123 -9.85 -9.53 -19.27
CA ASP A 123 -10.75 -10.69 -19.19
C ASP A 123 -11.73 -10.53 -18.02
N SER A 124 -12.89 -11.15 -18.14
CA SER A 124 -13.91 -11.27 -17.08
C SER A 124 -13.69 -12.47 -16.17
N GLY A 125 -12.73 -13.35 -16.51
CA GLY A 125 -12.37 -14.49 -15.68
C GLY A 125 -11.75 -14.07 -14.35
N ARG A 126 -12.31 -14.60 -13.24
CA ARG A 126 -11.79 -14.43 -11.88
C ARG A 126 -11.54 -15.77 -11.23
N GLN A 127 -10.42 -15.89 -10.56
CA GLN A 127 -10.08 -17.02 -9.71
C GLN A 127 -10.13 -16.57 -8.26
N GLN A 128 -10.94 -17.23 -7.44
CA GLN A 128 -10.93 -17.04 -6.00
C GLN A 128 -9.72 -17.78 -5.40
N LEU A 129 -8.90 -17.09 -4.61
CA LEU A 129 -7.72 -17.67 -3.98
C LEU A 129 -7.94 -18.02 -2.51
N THR A 130 -8.78 -17.26 -1.81
CA THR A 130 -9.14 -17.54 -0.42
C THR A 130 -10.64 -17.79 -0.27
N GLU A 131 -11.00 -18.68 0.65
CA GLU A 131 -12.38 -18.96 1.03
C GLU A 131 -12.44 -19.09 2.54
N THR A 132 -12.62 -17.95 3.21
CA THR A 132 -12.69 -17.87 4.67
C THR A 132 -13.97 -17.17 5.12
N GLU A 133 -14.44 -17.53 6.32
CA GLU A 133 -15.48 -16.79 7.05
C GLU A 133 -14.86 -15.62 7.83
N ALA A 134 -13.86 -14.97 7.23
CA ALA A 134 -13.06 -13.88 7.77
C ALA A 134 -12.68 -12.93 6.63
N HIS A 135 -12.18 -11.74 6.94
CA HIS A 135 -11.65 -10.82 5.94
C HIS A 135 -10.21 -11.18 5.59
N ASP A 136 -9.96 -11.44 4.31
CA ASP A 136 -8.65 -11.44 3.69
C ASP A 136 -8.52 -10.17 2.82
N ALA A 137 -7.47 -9.36 3.02
CA ALA A 137 -7.33 -8.05 2.40
C ALA A 137 -5.86 -7.69 2.09
N PHE A 138 -5.68 -6.59 1.34
CA PHE A 138 -4.38 -6.07 0.87
C PHE A 138 -3.47 -7.14 0.27
N PRO A 139 -3.89 -7.80 -0.81
CA PRO A 139 -3.00 -8.72 -1.52
C PRO A 139 -1.81 -7.95 -2.09
N ARG A 140 -0.62 -8.52 -1.96
CA ARG A 140 0.65 -7.96 -2.43
C ARG A 140 1.47 -9.05 -3.10
N TRP A 141 1.63 -8.92 -4.40
CA TRP A 141 2.45 -9.80 -5.23
C TRP A 141 3.93 -9.68 -4.85
N SER A 142 4.59 -10.82 -4.78
CA SER A 142 6.06 -10.88 -4.73
C SER A 142 6.65 -10.28 -6.00
N PRO A 143 7.79 -9.58 -5.94
CA PRO A 143 8.46 -9.05 -7.14
C PRO A 143 8.93 -10.17 -8.08
N GLU A 144 9.23 -9.80 -9.33
CA GLU A 144 9.78 -10.74 -10.32
C GLU A 144 11.10 -11.34 -9.81
N GLY A 145 11.23 -12.67 -9.90
CA GLY A 145 12.43 -13.37 -9.48
C GLY A 145 12.58 -13.56 -7.96
N ALA A 146 11.54 -13.29 -7.17
CA ALA A 146 11.53 -13.63 -5.75
C ALA A 146 11.90 -15.11 -5.52
N PRO A 147 12.72 -15.45 -4.50
CA PRO A 147 13.22 -16.82 -4.31
C PRO A 147 12.14 -17.89 -4.10
N GLY A 148 10.98 -17.48 -3.57
CA GLY A 148 9.83 -18.34 -3.34
C GLY A 148 8.96 -18.60 -4.58
N GLY A 149 9.29 -18.02 -5.74
CA GLY A 149 8.44 -18.02 -6.92
C GLY A 149 7.37 -16.93 -6.87
N GLU A 150 6.31 -17.08 -7.66
CA GLU A 150 5.18 -16.14 -7.65
C GLU A 150 4.29 -16.38 -6.43
N GLN A 151 4.32 -15.45 -5.49
CA GLN A 151 3.57 -15.53 -4.24
C GLN A 151 2.76 -14.25 -4.00
N ILE A 152 1.77 -14.35 -3.11
CA ILE A 152 0.96 -13.22 -2.65
C ILE A 152 1.00 -13.21 -1.13
N ALA A 153 1.49 -12.10 -0.57
CA ALA A 153 1.34 -11.79 0.85
C ALA A 153 0.05 -11.01 1.06
N PHE A 154 -0.66 -11.25 2.15
CA PHE A 154 -1.94 -10.58 2.45
C PHE A 154 -2.18 -10.56 3.96
N ILE A 155 -3.12 -9.74 4.42
CA ILE A 155 -3.56 -9.77 5.82
C ILE A 155 -4.88 -10.52 5.96
N SER A 156 -5.05 -11.22 7.08
CA SER A 156 -6.27 -11.97 7.40
C SER A 156 -6.63 -11.84 8.87
N ASN A 157 -7.92 -11.67 9.17
CA ASN A 157 -8.43 -11.69 10.55
C ASN A 157 -9.05 -13.03 10.96
N ARG A 158 -8.66 -14.12 10.30
CA ARG A 158 -9.17 -15.48 10.59
C ARG A 158 -8.86 -16.00 12.00
N GLU A 159 -8.00 -15.31 12.73
CA GLU A 159 -7.55 -15.66 14.09
C GLU A 159 -8.33 -14.90 15.18
N GLY A 160 -9.12 -13.91 14.78
CA GLY A 160 -9.98 -13.11 15.65
C GLY A 160 -10.38 -11.81 14.95
N GLU A 161 -11.60 -11.31 15.18
CA GLU A 161 -12.14 -10.15 14.47
C GLU A 161 -11.22 -8.91 14.54
N ASP A 162 -10.55 -8.71 15.68
CA ASP A 162 -9.62 -7.62 15.97
C ASP A 162 -8.13 -8.04 15.85
N ASN A 163 -7.84 -9.28 15.44
CA ASN A 163 -6.49 -9.81 15.29
C ASN A 163 -6.19 -10.05 13.80
N TRP A 164 -5.46 -9.12 13.19
CA TRP A 164 -5.04 -9.19 11.79
C TRP A 164 -3.61 -9.70 11.71
N GLU A 165 -3.40 -10.73 10.91
CA GLU A 165 -2.12 -11.40 10.77
C GLU A 165 -1.72 -11.47 9.30
N ILE A 166 -0.41 -11.50 9.05
CA ILE A 166 0.15 -11.61 7.71
C ILE A 166 0.20 -13.09 7.31
N TYR A 167 -0.32 -13.38 6.14
CA TYR A 167 -0.27 -14.68 5.48
C TYR A 167 0.48 -14.58 4.16
N LEU A 168 1.00 -15.72 3.72
CA LEU A 168 1.63 -15.90 2.42
C LEU A 168 0.98 -17.09 1.73
N MET A 169 0.79 -16.99 0.42
CA MET A 169 0.30 -18.09 -0.43
C MET A 169 0.99 -18.07 -1.78
N ASP A 170 0.93 -19.19 -2.49
CA ASP A 170 1.32 -19.24 -3.90
C ASP A 170 0.28 -18.49 -4.74
N ALA A 171 0.69 -17.99 -5.91
CA ALA A 171 -0.16 -17.23 -6.82
C ALA A 171 -1.42 -17.97 -7.32
N ASP A 172 -1.49 -19.29 -7.14
CA ASP A 172 -2.67 -20.12 -7.44
C ASP A 172 -3.63 -20.30 -6.24
N GLY A 173 -3.29 -19.73 -5.08
CA GLY A 173 -4.05 -19.78 -3.83
C GLY A 173 -3.69 -20.96 -2.92
N SER A 174 -2.79 -21.85 -3.36
CA SER A 174 -2.30 -22.96 -2.55
C SER A 174 -1.25 -22.52 -1.53
N ASN A 175 -0.87 -23.45 -0.64
CA ASN A 175 0.20 -23.26 0.36
C ASN A 175 0.04 -22.04 1.29
N GLN A 176 -1.21 -21.67 1.60
CA GLN A 176 -1.50 -20.59 2.55
C GLN A 176 -0.87 -20.87 3.92
N THR A 177 0.00 -19.97 4.37
CA THR A 177 0.75 -20.08 5.63
C THR A 177 0.71 -18.76 6.38
N ARG A 178 0.44 -18.82 7.69
CA ARG A 178 0.50 -17.68 8.61
C ARG A 178 1.96 -17.34 8.91
N LEU A 179 2.36 -16.07 8.79
CA LEU A 179 3.74 -15.61 9.05
C LEU A 179 3.88 -14.90 10.41
N THR A 180 2.84 -14.21 10.87
CA THR A 180 2.84 -13.50 12.16
C THR A 180 1.86 -14.11 13.15
N PHE A 181 2.14 -14.00 14.45
CA PHE A 181 1.43 -14.75 15.50
C PHE A 181 1.16 -13.91 16.77
N ALA A 182 1.32 -12.59 16.69
CA ALA A 182 1.12 -11.73 17.85
C ALA A 182 -0.39 -11.52 18.06
N ASP A 183 -0.84 -11.45 19.31
CA ASP A 183 -2.24 -11.06 19.59
C ASP A 183 -2.40 -9.53 19.42
N ALA A 184 -2.22 -9.06 18.19
CA ALA A 184 -2.14 -7.67 17.79
C ALA A 184 -2.50 -7.53 16.30
N VAL A 185 -2.77 -6.30 15.86
CA VAL A 185 -2.95 -6.01 14.43
C VAL A 185 -1.58 -5.87 13.77
N ASP A 186 -1.31 -6.78 12.83
CA ASP A 186 -0.21 -6.69 11.88
C ASP A 186 -0.77 -6.27 10.51
N GLY A 187 -0.26 -5.16 10.01
CA GLY A 187 -0.83 -4.43 8.88
C GLY A 187 -0.17 -4.73 7.54
N PRO A 188 -0.63 -4.06 6.46
CA PRO A 188 -0.39 -4.50 5.09
C PRO A 188 1.09 -4.77 4.80
N PRO A 189 1.44 -5.95 4.25
CA PRO A 189 2.82 -6.29 3.96
C PRO A 189 3.36 -5.48 2.77
N GLY A 190 4.64 -5.13 2.80
CA GLY A 190 5.37 -4.57 1.67
C GLY A 190 6.58 -5.43 1.34
N TRP A 191 6.68 -5.91 0.10
CA TRP A 191 7.81 -6.70 -0.35
C TRP A 191 9.07 -5.88 -0.55
N SER A 192 10.21 -6.40 -0.08
CA SER A 192 11.51 -5.88 -0.51
C SER A 192 11.69 -6.10 -2.01
N PRO A 193 12.43 -5.23 -2.73
CA PRO A 193 12.58 -5.35 -4.18
C PRO A 193 13.20 -6.67 -4.66
N ASP A 194 14.00 -7.31 -3.80
CA ASP A 194 14.61 -8.62 -4.06
C ASP A 194 13.74 -9.81 -3.64
N GLY A 195 12.54 -9.56 -3.11
CA GLY A 195 11.59 -10.59 -2.72
C GLY A 195 12.01 -11.44 -1.51
N THR A 196 12.97 -10.99 -0.71
CA THR A 196 13.48 -11.75 0.44
C THR A 196 12.89 -11.36 1.79
N GLN A 197 12.29 -10.16 1.90
CA GLN A 197 11.77 -9.62 3.15
C GLN A 197 10.40 -8.97 2.97
N LEU A 198 9.66 -8.89 4.06
CA LEU A 198 8.41 -8.15 4.19
C LEU A 198 8.57 -7.06 5.25
N VAL A 199 8.20 -5.82 4.92
CA VAL A 199 8.01 -4.73 5.88
C VAL A 199 6.53 -4.63 6.21
N PHE A 200 6.18 -4.30 7.45
CA PHE A 200 4.80 -4.20 7.88
C PHE A 200 4.69 -3.35 9.16
N GLU A 201 3.49 -2.85 9.45
CA GLU A 201 3.20 -2.19 10.73
C GLU A 201 2.67 -3.21 11.75
N SER A 202 2.92 -3.00 13.04
CA SER A 202 2.37 -3.87 14.10
C SER A 202 2.03 -3.08 15.36
N MET A 203 0.91 -3.43 15.99
CA MET A 203 0.50 -2.92 17.31
C MET A 203 1.08 -3.70 18.50
N ARG A 204 1.95 -4.70 18.27
CA ARG A 204 2.37 -5.66 19.31
C ARG A 204 3.08 -5.03 20.52
N ASP A 205 3.61 -3.82 20.38
CA ASP A 205 4.34 -3.12 21.44
C ASP A 205 3.56 -1.94 22.05
N GLY A 206 2.24 -1.85 21.79
CA GLY A 206 1.32 -0.89 22.43
C GLY A 206 0.97 0.35 21.59
N ASN A 207 1.67 0.57 20.48
CA ASN A 207 1.39 1.50 19.40
C ASN A 207 1.78 0.85 18.06
N PHE A 208 1.37 1.45 16.94
CA PHE A 208 1.81 0.99 15.63
C PHE A 208 3.27 1.36 15.40
N GLU A 209 4.06 0.37 15.05
CA GLU A 209 5.49 0.48 14.79
C GLU A 209 5.85 -0.33 13.55
N ILE A 210 6.94 0.04 12.88
CA ILE A 210 7.38 -0.64 11.67
C ILE A 210 8.27 -1.82 12.03
N TYR A 211 7.95 -2.97 11.47
CA TYR A 211 8.73 -4.20 11.55
C TYR A 211 9.11 -4.67 10.17
N VAL A 212 10.10 -5.55 10.16
CA VAL A 212 10.47 -6.32 8.97
C VAL A 212 10.78 -7.74 9.38
N MET A 213 10.49 -8.67 8.48
CA MET A 213 10.75 -10.09 8.65
C MET A 213 11.23 -10.69 7.33
N ASP A 214 11.83 -11.86 7.39
CA ASP A 214 12.09 -12.66 6.19
C ASP A 214 10.78 -13.28 5.69
N THR A 215 10.72 -13.65 4.41
CA THR A 215 9.47 -14.13 3.79
C THR A 215 9.02 -15.51 4.28
N ASP A 216 9.84 -16.20 5.07
CA ASP A 216 9.47 -17.42 5.79
C ASP A 216 8.86 -17.14 7.19
N GLY A 217 8.70 -15.87 7.56
CA GLY A 217 8.23 -15.41 8.87
C GLY A 217 9.33 -15.34 9.93
N GLY A 218 10.57 -15.70 9.58
CA GLY A 218 11.73 -15.63 10.45
C GLY A 218 12.28 -14.21 10.62
N ASN A 219 13.25 -14.07 11.53
CA ASN A 219 14.07 -12.86 11.70
C ASN A 219 13.29 -11.55 11.85
N VAL A 220 12.12 -11.62 12.50
CA VAL A 220 11.28 -10.46 12.80
C VAL A 220 12.07 -9.45 13.65
N ARG A 221 12.17 -8.21 13.17
CA ARG A 221 12.85 -7.09 13.86
C ARG A 221 12.05 -5.81 13.74
N ARG A 222 12.01 -5.04 14.84
CA ARG A 222 11.43 -3.70 14.89
C ARG A 222 12.39 -2.67 14.28
N LEU A 223 11.88 -1.71 13.52
CA LEU A 223 12.63 -0.65 12.85
C LEU A 223 12.46 0.72 13.51
N THR A 224 11.27 1.00 14.01
CA THR A 224 10.92 2.26 14.68
C THR A 224 10.56 1.98 16.13
N ASP A 225 10.92 2.87 17.05
CA ASP A 225 10.52 2.76 18.45
C ASP A 225 10.33 4.15 19.06
N ASN A 226 9.09 4.66 18.96
CA ASN A 226 8.76 5.97 19.49
C ASN A 226 7.30 6.04 19.95
N SER A 227 6.85 7.18 20.47
CA SER A 227 5.48 7.30 21.00
C SER A 227 4.41 7.57 19.93
N ALA A 228 4.82 7.91 18.70
CA ALA A 228 3.92 8.13 17.58
C ALA A 228 3.48 6.79 16.98
N ALA A 229 2.38 6.81 16.22
CA ALA A 229 2.01 5.66 15.42
C ALA A 229 2.72 5.76 14.07
N ASP A 230 3.53 4.76 13.74
CA ASP A 230 4.21 4.61 12.46
C ASP A 230 3.50 3.57 11.61
N LYS A 231 3.09 3.98 10.41
CA LYS A 231 2.16 3.19 9.58
C LYS A 231 2.44 3.27 8.09
N TRP A 232 1.85 2.33 7.34
CA TRP A 232 1.94 2.19 5.88
C TRP A 232 3.39 2.20 5.35
N PRO A 233 4.25 1.28 5.83
CA PRO A 233 5.61 1.21 5.35
C PRO A 233 5.65 0.72 3.89
N VAL A 234 6.57 1.27 3.12
CA VAL A 234 6.85 0.84 1.75
C VAL A 234 8.35 0.72 1.53
N TRP A 235 8.76 -0.16 0.64
CA TRP A 235 10.14 -0.20 0.18
C TRP A 235 10.36 0.82 -0.93
N SER A 236 11.53 1.44 -0.96
CA SER A 236 11.93 2.20 -2.15
C SER A 236 12.21 1.24 -3.33
N PRO A 237 11.91 1.65 -4.58
CA PRO A 237 12.22 0.85 -5.76
C PRO A 237 13.73 0.57 -5.87
N ALA A 238 14.11 -0.61 -6.37
CA ALA A 238 15.50 -0.91 -6.67
C ALA A 238 15.95 -0.17 -7.94
N GLY A 239 16.83 0.83 -7.82
CA GLY A 239 17.40 1.49 -9.00
C GLY A 239 18.08 2.84 -8.77
N ARG A 240 17.81 3.50 -7.65
CA ARG A 240 18.58 4.63 -7.16
C ARG A 240 18.64 4.50 -5.67
N THR A 241 19.83 4.70 -5.12
CA THR A 241 20.16 5.06 -3.74
C THR A 241 21.46 4.33 -3.35
N SER A 242 22.41 5.03 -2.73
CA SER A 242 23.75 4.51 -2.37
C SER A 242 23.71 3.70 -1.08
N PRO A 243 24.24 2.47 -0.98
CA PRO A 243 23.87 1.52 0.08
C PRO A 243 24.09 2.06 1.50
N GLY A 244 23.02 2.00 2.31
CA GLY A 244 23.12 1.80 3.75
C GLY A 244 22.67 2.96 4.62
N THR A 245 21.38 3.01 4.96
CA THR A 245 20.84 3.42 6.27
C THR A 245 19.37 2.96 6.34
N VAL A 246 18.94 2.46 7.51
CA VAL A 246 17.52 2.36 7.85
C VAL A 246 17.24 3.63 8.64
N PHE A 247 16.31 4.45 8.19
CA PHE A 247 15.93 5.66 8.92
C PHE A 247 14.96 5.30 10.03
N SER A 248 15.37 5.57 11.26
CA SER A 248 14.45 5.82 12.36
C SER A 248 14.29 7.34 12.42
N LEU A 249 13.05 7.84 12.43
CA LEU A 249 12.76 9.26 12.68
C LEU A 249 12.96 9.55 14.18
N GLU A 250 14.20 9.46 14.65
CA GLU A 250 14.57 9.94 15.98
C GLU A 250 14.88 11.44 15.89
N ASP A 251 13.99 12.24 16.48
CA ASP A 251 14.20 13.65 16.85
C ASP A 251 14.49 14.66 15.72
N SER A 252 13.54 14.81 14.77
CA SER A 252 13.36 16.13 14.13
C SER A 252 12.21 16.90 14.78
N GLU A 253 12.38 17.31 16.04
CA GLU A 253 11.66 18.47 16.58
C GLU A 253 12.12 19.75 15.88
N ARG A 254 11.86 19.89 14.58
CA ARG A 254 11.67 21.23 14.02
C ARG A 254 10.24 21.62 14.36
N SER A 255 10.10 22.57 15.26
CA SER A 255 8.85 23.25 15.53
C SER A 255 8.35 23.89 14.22
N PHE A 256 7.38 23.26 13.57
CA PHE A 256 6.72 23.81 12.39
C PHE A 256 5.34 24.35 12.74
N ASP A 257 5.02 25.48 12.14
CA ASP A 257 3.87 26.34 12.44
C ASP A 257 2.54 25.59 12.25
N PRO A 258 1.66 25.52 13.26
CA PRO A 258 0.35 24.86 13.16
C PRO A 258 -0.63 25.50 12.16
N ALA A 259 -0.28 26.64 11.54
CA ALA A 259 -1.06 27.26 10.47
C ALA A 259 -0.75 26.71 9.07
N GLU A 260 0.35 25.96 8.87
CA GLU A 260 0.65 25.31 7.59
C GLU A 260 0.16 23.86 7.62
N THR A 261 -0.90 23.59 6.86
CA THR A 261 -1.38 22.23 6.61
C THR A 261 -0.38 21.56 5.67
N PHE A 262 0.58 20.83 6.23
CA PHE A 262 1.64 20.23 5.44
C PHE A 262 1.09 19.12 4.54
N GLN A 263 1.42 19.28 3.26
CA GLN A 263 1.14 18.44 2.09
C GLN A 263 2.26 17.38 1.98
N ALA A 264 2.07 16.30 1.23
CA ALA A 264 3.14 15.31 0.98
C ALA A 264 4.49 16.01 0.66
N GLY A 265 5.54 15.67 1.41
CA GLY A 265 6.81 16.40 1.38
C GLY A 265 7.99 15.47 1.15
N LEU A 266 8.79 15.78 0.15
CA LEU A 266 9.94 14.97 -0.24
C LEU A 266 11.20 15.60 0.37
N GLY A 267 12.02 14.82 1.08
CA GLY A 267 13.23 15.31 1.74
C GLY A 267 14.36 14.29 1.74
N ASP A 268 15.58 14.76 1.48
CA ASP A 268 16.82 13.98 1.59
C ASP A 268 17.20 13.84 3.07
N LEU A 269 16.80 12.73 3.72
CA LEU A 269 16.97 12.56 5.17
C LEU A 269 18.35 12.02 5.55
N ASP A 270 19.08 11.32 4.65
CA ASP A 270 20.48 10.92 4.90
C ASP A 270 21.52 11.90 4.34
N GLY A 271 21.13 12.86 3.52
CA GLY A 271 22.07 13.76 2.86
C GLY A 271 22.90 13.08 1.78
N ASP A 272 22.45 11.94 1.25
CA ASP A 272 23.12 11.21 0.17
C ASP A 272 22.76 11.77 -1.23
N GLY A 273 21.79 12.70 -1.27
CA GLY A 273 21.36 13.41 -2.47
C GLY A 273 20.18 12.78 -3.19
N ASP A 274 19.58 11.72 -2.67
CA ASP A 274 18.26 11.24 -3.06
C ASP A 274 17.16 11.58 -2.03
N ILE A 275 15.91 11.26 -2.37
CA ILE A 275 14.75 11.72 -1.61
C ILE A 275 14.21 10.55 -0.80
N ASP A 276 14.22 10.70 0.52
CA ASP A 276 13.48 9.88 1.44
C ASP A 276 12.03 10.36 1.53
N LEU A 277 11.11 9.40 1.49
CA LEU A 277 9.68 9.70 1.55
C LEU A 277 9.29 10.06 2.99
N ILE A 278 8.79 11.28 3.19
CA ILE A 278 8.08 11.71 4.41
C ILE A 278 6.67 12.11 4.00
N VAL A 279 5.65 11.32 4.30
CA VAL A 279 4.27 11.78 4.08
C VAL A 279 3.63 12.15 5.41
N GLY A 280 3.46 13.45 5.63
CA GLY A 280 2.81 13.96 6.84
C GLY A 280 1.33 13.56 6.91
N SER A 281 0.94 12.99 8.06
CA SER A 281 -0.37 13.04 8.72
C SER A 281 -1.67 12.93 7.89
N LEU A 282 -2.40 11.85 8.14
CA LEU A 282 -3.84 11.71 7.94
C LEU A 282 -4.49 11.29 9.26
N MET A 283 -5.46 12.10 9.68
CA MET A 283 -6.67 11.54 10.28
C MET A 283 -7.42 10.83 9.16
N GLY A 284 -7.57 9.51 9.25
CA GLY A 284 -8.34 8.72 8.30
C GLY A 284 -7.70 8.61 6.94
N SER A 285 -6.96 7.52 6.70
CA SER A 285 -7.02 6.94 5.36
C SER A 285 -8.51 6.93 4.98
N ALA A 286 -8.87 7.47 3.82
CA ALA A 286 -10.18 7.22 3.25
C ALA A 286 -10.20 5.77 2.77
N SER A 287 -9.95 4.84 3.69
CA SER A 287 -10.22 3.44 3.53
C SER A 287 -11.70 3.38 3.21
N ILE A 288 -12.00 3.27 1.92
CA ILE A 288 -13.32 2.93 1.40
C ILE A 288 -13.77 1.54 1.88
N LEU A 289 -12.91 0.85 2.65
CA LEU A 289 -13.12 -0.45 3.28
C LEU A 289 -14.08 -0.34 4.46
N PRO A 290 -15.31 -0.87 4.36
CA PRO A 290 -16.29 -0.77 5.45
C PRO A 290 -15.98 -1.65 6.67
N TRP A 291 -15.01 -2.56 6.60
CA TRP A 291 -14.70 -3.54 7.64
C TRP A 291 -13.40 -3.28 8.41
N MET A 292 -12.56 -2.36 7.96
CA MET A 292 -11.40 -1.93 8.74
C MET A 292 -11.81 -0.74 9.61
N SER A 293 -12.23 -1.03 10.84
CA SER A 293 -12.37 0.05 11.82
C SER A 293 -10.99 0.58 12.15
N GLU A 294 -10.78 1.90 12.11
CA GLU A 294 -9.59 2.48 12.74
C GLU A 294 -9.52 1.94 14.17
N GLY A 295 -8.40 1.27 14.50
CA GLY A 295 -8.05 0.95 15.88
C GLY A 295 -8.14 2.19 16.78
N PRO A 296 -8.01 2.04 18.11
CA PRO A 296 -8.38 3.06 19.08
C PRO A 296 -7.93 4.47 18.64
N LYS A 297 -8.93 5.36 18.53
CA LYS A 297 -8.82 6.78 18.13
C LYS A 297 -7.98 7.59 19.12
N ALA A 298 -6.72 7.22 19.29
CA ALA A 298 -5.75 8.07 19.96
C ALA A 298 -5.44 9.21 18.99
N ALA A 299 -5.73 10.44 19.43
CA ALA A 299 -5.29 11.65 18.78
C ALA A 299 -3.76 11.73 18.87
N THR A 300 -3.07 10.94 18.06
CA THR A 300 -1.62 10.85 18.02
C THR A 300 -1.17 11.52 16.74
N ARG A 301 -0.14 12.35 16.82
CA ARG A 301 0.57 12.86 15.64
C ARG A 301 1.10 11.63 14.90
N SER A 302 0.53 11.30 13.75
CA SER A 302 0.97 10.15 12.95
C SER A 302 2.06 10.59 11.99
N VAL A 303 3.17 9.86 12.00
CA VAL A 303 4.13 9.85 10.90
C VAL A 303 3.61 8.81 9.92
N ILE A 304 3.36 9.19 8.67
CA ILE A 304 2.77 8.32 7.66
C ILE A 304 3.81 8.09 6.55
N CYS A 305 3.99 6.83 6.17
CA CYS A 305 5.01 6.38 5.23
C CYS A 305 6.46 6.56 5.70
N LEU A 306 7.05 5.42 6.08
CA LEU A 306 8.49 5.23 6.20
C LEU A 306 8.97 4.45 4.98
N ALA A 307 9.93 4.99 4.22
CA ALA A 307 10.65 4.23 3.21
C ALA A 307 11.70 3.33 3.90
N VAL A 308 11.57 2.01 3.76
CA VAL A 308 12.54 1.05 4.31
C VAL A 308 13.56 0.65 3.26
N ARG A 309 14.81 0.53 3.68
CA ARG A 309 15.96 0.27 2.81
C ARG A 309 16.80 -0.89 3.34
N LYS A 310 17.28 -1.74 2.43
CA LYS A 310 18.03 -2.96 2.80
C LYS A 310 19.50 -2.59 2.97
N ARG A 311 20.07 -2.84 4.15
CA ARG A 311 21.54 -2.79 4.32
C ARG A 311 22.16 -3.93 3.53
N VAL A 312 22.97 -3.59 2.53
CA VAL A 312 23.92 -4.54 1.93
C VAL A 312 25.18 -4.49 2.79
N GLN A 313 25.59 -5.62 3.35
CA GLN A 313 26.87 -5.77 4.08
C GLN A 313 28.05 -5.81 3.12
#